data_AF-D4LWR8-F1
#
_entry.id   AF-D4LWR8-F1
#
_cell.length_a   1.000
_cell.length_b   1.000
_cell.length_c   1.000
_cell.angle_alpha   90.00
_cell.angle_beta   90.00
_cell.angle_gamma   90.00
#
_symmetry.space_group_name_H-M   'P 1'
#
loop_
_entity.id
_entity.type
_entity.pdbx_description
1 polymer ?
#
loop_
_entity_poly.entity_id
_entity_poly.type
_entity_poly.pdbx_seq_one_letter_code
_entity_poly.pdbx_strand_id
1 'polypeptide(L)'
;MNMKIMIGGDDIISGNWVKYAFMERRNGNLYYFCSIPKYNGLIKRTILPDNFLYKEIPSYKYLVVEHIGAMGKIYETYRKIYQEIIPNTPYTPIKNIILHFEKYDYRFHWNRDNSVIEIWIPIQD
;
A
#
# COMPACT_ATOMS: atom_id res chain seq x y z
N MET A 1 -0.89 14.46 5.19
CA MET A 1 0.53 14.08 5.30
C MET A 1 1.00 13.54 3.96
N ASN A 2 1.85 14.29 3.24
CA ASN A 2 2.42 13.79 1.97
C ASN A 2 3.43 12.69 2.29
N MET A 3 3.27 11.53 1.65
CA MET A 3 4.15 10.39 1.90
C MET A 3 5.19 10.28 0.80
N LYS A 4 6.46 10.27 1.20
CA LYS A 4 7.61 10.15 0.31
C LYS A 4 8.08 8.70 0.34
N ILE A 5 8.10 8.01 -0.80
CA ILE A 5 8.41 6.57 -0.86
C ILE A 5 9.53 6.27 -1.85
N MET A 6 10.36 5.27 -1.53
CA MET A 6 11.36 4.67 -2.42
C MET A 6 10.85 3.32 -2.91
N ILE A 7 11.01 3.03 -4.20
CA ILE A 7 10.41 1.86 -4.88
C ILE A 7 11.52 0.90 -5.33
N GLY A 8 11.59 -0.33 -4.79
CA GLY A 8 12.52 -1.38 -5.24
C GLY A 8 12.68 -2.56 -4.27
N GLY A 9 13.22 -3.68 -4.79
CA GLY A 9 13.19 -5.05 -4.24
C GLY A 9 14.00 -5.28 -2.97
N ASP A 10 13.64 -6.39 -2.29
CA ASP A 10 13.97 -6.74 -0.90
C ASP A 10 15.45 -6.56 -0.53
N ASP A 11 15.69 -5.74 0.49
CA ASP A 11 16.91 -5.82 1.30
C ASP A 11 16.63 -5.54 2.79
N ILE A 12 17.24 -6.39 3.62
CA ILE A 12 16.87 -6.68 5.01
C ILE A 12 17.78 -5.92 6.00
N ILE A 13 17.29 -4.97 6.81
CA ILE A 13 17.87 -4.61 8.13
C ILE A 13 16.81 -4.23 9.19
N SER A 14 16.91 -4.84 10.37
CA SER A 14 16.00 -4.83 11.54
C SER A 14 15.49 -3.46 12.05
N GLY A 15 14.16 -3.35 12.20
CA GLY A 15 13.47 -2.37 13.07
C GLY A 15 12.14 -1.88 12.46
N ASN A 16 11.01 -2.03 13.17
CA ASN A 16 9.66 -1.54 12.84
C ASN A 16 9.41 -1.29 11.34
N TRP A 17 9.40 -2.38 10.58
CA TRP A 17 9.33 -2.37 9.13
C TRP A 17 7.92 -2.05 8.71
N VAL A 18 7.72 -0.89 8.09
CA VAL A 18 6.50 -0.61 7.33
C VAL A 18 6.88 -0.57 5.87
N LYS A 19 6.35 -1.52 5.11
CA LYS A 19 6.43 -1.49 3.64
C LYS A 19 5.05 -1.30 3.07
N TYR A 20 5.02 -0.74 1.87
CA TYR A 20 3.79 -0.45 1.16
C TYR A 20 3.85 -1.06 -0.23
N ALA A 21 2.74 -1.59 -0.71
CA ALA A 21 2.62 -1.96 -2.10
C ALA A 21 1.45 -1.21 -2.74
N PHE A 22 1.75 -0.49 -3.81
CA PHE A 22 0.79 0.37 -4.47
C PHE A 22 0.26 -0.29 -5.73
N MET A 23 -1.04 -0.16 -5.93
CA MET A 23 -1.70 -0.55 -7.15
C MET A 23 -2.20 0.69 -7.88
N GLU A 24 -1.74 0.91 -9.11
CA GLU A 24 -2.13 2.06 -9.92
C GLU A 24 -2.56 1.62 -11.31
N ARG A 25 -3.49 2.37 -11.91
CA ARG A 25 -3.88 2.16 -13.30
C ARG A 25 -3.34 3.31 -14.15
N ARG A 26 -2.52 3.00 -15.15
CA ARG A 26 -1.98 3.98 -16.12
C ARG A 26 -2.29 3.48 -17.52
N ASN A 27 -2.96 4.31 -18.33
CA ASN A 27 -3.31 3.99 -19.73
C ASN A 27 -4.00 2.62 -19.89
N GLY A 28 -4.90 2.28 -18.97
CA GLY A 28 -5.62 0.99 -18.97
C GLY A 28 -4.85 -0.19 -18.36
N ASN A 29 -3.53 -0.07 -18.20
CA ASN A 29 -2.68 -1.11 -17.60
C ASN A 29 -2.60 -0.98 -16.08
N LEU A 30 -2.52 -2.12 -15.40
CA LEU A 30 -2.35 -2.20 -13.96
C LEU A 30 -0.86 -2.32 -13.62
N TYR A 31 -0.38 -1.45 -12.74
CA TYR A 31 0.99 -1.48 -12.23
C TYR A 31 0.95 -1.75 -10.73
N TYR A 32 1.85 -2.61 -10.28
CA TYR A 32 2.06 -2.94 -8.88
C TYR A 32 3.52 -2.65 -8.54
N PHE A 33 3.76 -1.94 -7.44
CA PHE A 33 5.11 -1.63 -7.01
C PHE A 33 5.25 -1.60 -5.49
N CYS A 34 6.31 -2.23 -5.00
CA CYS A 34 6.70 -2.25 -3.59
C CYS A 34 7.47 -0.99 -3.23
N SER A 35 7.33 -0.53 -1.99
CA SER A 35 7.98 0.68 -1.54
C SER A 35 8.18 0.76 -0.03
N ILE A 36 9.10 1.61 0.38
CA ILE A 36 9.38 1.94 1.78
C ILE A 36 9.29 3.45 2.00
N PRO A 37 8.84 3.91 3.19
CA PRO A 37 8.80 5.34 3.48
C PRO A 37 10.23 5.90 3.53
N LYS A 38 10.40 7.10 2.98
CA LYS A 38 11.62 7.88 3.15
C LYS A 38 11.64 8.44 4.57
N TYR A 39 12.46 7.87 5.46
CA TYR A 39 12.62 8.36 6.82
C TYR A 39 13.31 9.73 6.82
N ASN A 40 12.56 10.77 7.19
CA ASN A 40 13.12 12.09 7.47
C ASN A 40 13.83 12.06 8.83
N GLY A 41 15.15 11.82 8.84
CA GLY A 41 16.01 12.15 10.00
C GLY A 41 17.04 11.11 10.44
N LEU A 42 16.90 9.84 10.06
CA LEU A 42 17.85 8.77 10.48
C LEU A 42 18.61 8.11 9.32
N ILE A 43 18.18 8.30 8.08
CA ILE A 43 19.00 7.94 6.92
C ILE A 43 19.85 9.17 6.58
N LYS A 44 21.05 9.20 7.15
CA LYS A 44 22.13 10.17 6.83
C LYS A 44 22.67 10.04 5.40
N ARG A 45 21.99 9.33 4.49
CA ARG A 45 22.39 9.15 3.10
C ARG A 45 21.21 9.31 2.16
N THR A 46 21.18 10.50 1.60
CA THR A 46 20.43 11.02 0.45
C THR A 46 20.71 10.26 -0.85
N ILE A 47 20.87 8.93 -0.82
CA ILE A 47 21.19 8.14 -2.02
C ILE A 47 19.96 7.31 -2.34
N LEU A 48 19.20 7.75 -3.33
CA LEU A 48 18.25 6.88 -4.03
C LEU A 48 19.08 5.78 -4.68
N PRO A 49 18.91 4.49 -4.33
CA PRO A 49 19.67 3.42 -4.96
C PRO A 49 19.40 3.39 -6.46
N ASP A 50 20.36 2.88 -7.23
CA ASP A 50 20.16 2.69 -8.66
C ASP A 50 18.94 1.81 -8.92
N ASN A 51 18.16 2.16 -9.94
CA ASN A 51 16.90 1.52 -10.31
C ASN A 51 15.74 1.68 -9.31
N PHE A 52 15.91 2.48 -8.24
CA PHE A 52 14.79 2.88 -7.40
C PHE A 52 14.19 4.19 -7.90
N LEU A 53 12.88 4.33 -7.74
CA LEU A 53 12.17 5.58 -8.02
C LEU A 53 11.71 6.22 -6.71
N TYR A 54 11.84 7.53 -6.65
CA TYR A 54 11.18 8.35 -5.64
C TYR A 54 9.80 8.75 -6.14
N LYS A 55 8.78 8.58 -5.31
CA LYS A 55 7.42 9.07 -5.57
C LYS A 55 6.85 9.77 -4.34
N GLU A 56 6.17 10.89 -4.56
CA GLU A 56 5.35 11.53 -3.54
C GLU A 56 3.90 11.09 -3.74
N ILE A 57 3.28 10.59 -2.68
CA ILE A 57 1.88 10.20 -2.65
C ILE A 57 1.11 11.33 -1.95
N PRO A 58 0.14 11.95 -2.65
CA PRO A 58 -0.68 12.99 -2.04
C PRO A 58 -1.49 12.46 -0.85
N SER A 59 -1.91 13.39 -0.01
CA SER A 59 -2.78 13.08 1.13
C SER A 59 -4.22 12.89 0.66
N TYR A 60 -4.90 11.85 1.15
CA TYR A 60 -6.32 11.61 0.92
C TYR A 60 -7.04 11.20 2.21
N LYS A 61 -8.36 11.20 2.16
CA LYS A 61 -9.19 10.40 3.06
C LYS A 61 -9.17 8.95 2.57
N TYR A 62 -9.14 7.99 3.48
CA TYR A 62 -9.01 6.58 3.14
C TYR A 62 -10.09 5.75 3.82
N LEU A 63 -10.65 4.80 3.07
CA LEU A 63 -11.29 3.61 3.64
C LEU A 63 -10.19 2.60 3.91
N VAL A 64 -10.09 2.11 5.14
CA VAL A 64 -9.06 1.15 5.55
C VAL A 64 -9.74 -0.15 5.93
N VAL A 65 -9.31 -1.25 5.33
CA VAL A 65 -9.82 -2.61 5.59
C VAL A 65 -8.65 -3.51 5.93
N GLU A 66 -8.75 -4.27 7.01
CA GLU A 66 -7.75 -5.29 7.35
C GLU A 66 -8.10 -6.62 6.66
N HIS A 67 -7.18 -7.12 5.85
CA HIS A 67 -7.14 -8.52 5.48
C HIS A 67 -6.49 -9.30 6.64
N ILE A 68 -7.24 -10.23 7.23
CA ILE A 68 -6.75 -11.16 8.24
C ILE A 68 -6.76 -12.56 7.61
N GLY A 69 -5.59 -13.15 7.40
CA GLY A 69 -5.46 -14.41 6.70
C GLY A 69 -4.14 -14.58 5.95
N ALA A 70 -3.96 -15.77 5.38
CA ALA A 70 -2.85 -16.04 4.48
C ALA A 70 -2.94 -15.17 3.21
N MET A 71 -1.79 -14.64 2.77
CA MET A 71 -1.70 -13.71 1.63
C MET A 71 -2.37 -14.23 0.36
N GLY A 72 -2.38 -15.55 0.14
CA GLY A 72 -3.04 -16.17 -1.01
C GLY A 72 -4.56 -15.89 -1.10
N LYS A 73 -5.20 -15.47 0.00
CA LYS A 73 -6.62 -15.12 0.06
C LYS A 73 -6.90 -13.63 -0.11
N ILE A 74 -5.89 -12.79 -0.33
CA ILE A 74 -6.06 -11.33 -0.40
C ILE A 74 -7.04 -10.88 -1.50
N TYR A 75 -7.11 -11.62 -2.62
CA TYR A 75 -8.07 -11.35 -3.69
C TYR A 75 -9.53 -11.50 -3.26
N GLU A 76 -9.84 -12.37 -2.30
CA GLU A 76 -11.17 -12.46 -1.72
C GLU A 76 -11.53 -11.18 -0.97
N THR A 77 -10.56 -10.60 -0.26
CA THR A 77 -10.72 -9.31 0.40
C THR A 77 -10.90 -8.18 -0.61
N TYR A 78 -10.15 -8.15 -1.71
CA TYR A 78 -10.39 -7.19 -2.79
C TYR A 78 -11.80 -7.29 -3.37
N ARG A 79 -12.28 -8.51 -3.60
CA ARG A 79 -13.63 -8.75 -4.08
C ARG A 79 -14.66 -8.15 -3.12
N LYS A 80 -14.56 -8.45 -1.83
CA LYS A 80 -15.46 -7.91 -0.80
C LYS A 80 -15.40 -6.39 -0.73
N ILE A 81 -14.19 -5.79 -0.74
CA ILE A 81 -14.02 -4.34 -0.70
C ILE A 81 -14.76 -3.67 -1.86
N TYR A 82 -14.51 -4.11 -3.10
CA TYR A 82 -15.01 -3.41 -4.28
C TYR A 82 -16.43 -3.78 -4.69
N GLN A 83 -16.90 -4.98 -4.36
CA GLN A 83 -18.24 -5.45 -4.74
C GLN A 83 -19.27 -5.32 -3.61
N GLU A 84 -18.84 -5.32 -2.36
CA GLU A 84 -19.75 -5.37 -1.20
C GLU A 84 -19.58 -4.14 -0.30
N ILE A 85 -18.36 -3.80 0.12
CA ILE A 85 -18.16 -2.72 1.11
C ILE A 85 -18.36 -1.34 0.47
N ILE A 86 -17.53 -0.97 -0.51
CA ILE A 86 -17.55 0.37 -1.13
C ILE A 86 -18.94 0.75 -1.66
N PRO A 87 -19.66 -0.11 -2.42
CA PRO A 87 -20.98 0.22 -2.93
C PRO A 87 -22.03 0.49 -1.83
N ASN A 88 -21.80 0.03 -0.61
CA ASN A 88 -22.67 0.23 0.54
C ASN A 88 -22.18 1.36 1.48
N THR A 89 -21.21 2.17 1.05
CA THR A 89 -20.79 3.38 1.74
C THR A 89 -21.18 4.63 0.94
N PRO A 90 -21.33 5.81 1.58
CA PRO A 90 -21.51 7.05 0.84
C PRO A 90 -20.26 7.52 0.08
N TYR A 91 -19.14 6.79 0.18
CA TYR A 91 -17.85 7.24 -0.33
C TYR A 91 -17.58 6.78 -1.76
N THR A 92 -17.01 7.67 -2.56
CA THR A 92 -16.57 7.36 -3.93
C THR A 92 -15.06 7.13 -3.96
N PRO A 93 -14.55 6.01 -4.54
CA PRO A 93 -13.11 5.81 -4.69
C PRO A 93 -12.47 6.77 -5.69
N ILE A 94 -11.34 7.36 -5.29
CA ILE A 94 -10.51 8.20 -6.16
C ILE A 94 -9.58 7.26 -6.97
N LYS A 95 -9.69 7.24 -8.30
CA LYS A 95 -8.99 6.25 -9.16
C LYS A 95 -7.90 6.84 -10.05
N ASN A 96 -7.69 8.14 -10.02
CA ASN A 96 -6.83 8.86 -10.97
C ASN A 96 -5.34 8.83 -10.61
N ILE A 97 -4.96 8.38 -9.41
CA ILE A 97 -3.56 8.37 -8.95
C ILE A 97 -3.14 6.98 -8.46
N ILE A 98 -3.89 6.39 -7.53
CA ILE A 98 -3.73 5.02 -7.04
C ILE A 98 -5.12 4.39 -6.86
N LEU A 99 -5.26 3.10 -7.11
CA LEU A 99 -6.52 2.38 -6.88
C LEU A 99 -6.70 2.05 -5.40
N HIS A 100 -5.63 1.52 -4.80
CA HIS A 100 -5.44 1.30 -3.37
C HIS A 100 -3.95 1.05 -3.12
N PHE A 101 -3.57 0.98 -1.86
CA PHE A 101 -2.28 0.41 -1.47
C PHE A 101 -2.43 -0.53 -0.28
N GLU A 102 -1.51 -1.48 -0.20
CA GLU A 102 -1.35 -2.40 0.89
C GLU A 102 -0.30 -1.82 1.86
N LYS A 103 -0.58 -1.83 3.16
CA LYS A 103 0.40 -1.54 4.21
C LYS A 103 0.69 -2.82 4.98
N TYR A 104 1.97 -3.11 5.10
CA TYR A 104 2.51 -4.26 5.80
C TYR A 104 3.34 -3.77 6.97
N ASP A 105 3.01 -4.21 8.17
CA ASP A 105 3.79 -3.97 9.38
C ASP A 105 4.21 -5.29 10.04
N TYR A 106 4.61 -5.25 11.31
CA TYR A 106 5.07 -6.42 12.07
C TYR A 106 4.03 -7.55 12.17
N ARG A 107 2.75 -7.28 11.90
CA ARG A 107 1.67 -8.28 11.92
C ARG A 107 1.62 -9.12 10.64
N PHE A 108 2.33 -8.73 9.59
CA PHE A 108 2.35 -9.46 8.33
C PHE A 108 3.24 -10.70 8.41
N HIS A 109 2.68 -11.85 8.03
CA HIS A 109 3.38 -13.10 7.84
C HIS A 109 2.83 -13.83 6.61
N TRP A 110 3.64 -13.96 5.56
CA TRP A 110 3.18 -14.37 4.21
C TRP A 110 2.28 -15.62 4.14
N ASN A 111 2.44 -16.60 5.05
CA ASN A 111 1.69 -17.86 5.05
C ASN A 111 0.84 -18.14 6.29
N ARG A 112 0.69 -17.19 7.23
CA ARG A 112 -0.08 -17.45 8.46
C ARG A 112 -1.53 -17.01 8.30
N ASP A 113 -2.44 -17.81 8.83
CA ASP A 113 -3.87 -17.48 8.86
C ASP A 113 -4.22 -16.31 9.79
N ASN A 114 -3.29 -15.88 10.64
CA ASN A 114 -3.41 -14.68 11.47
C ASN A 114 -2.56 -13.50 10.98
N SER A 115 -2.03 -13.58 9.75
CA SER A 115 -1.31 -12.46 9.14
C SER A 115 -2.27 -11.30 8.87
N VAL A 116 -1.80 -10.09 9.07
CA VAL A 116 -2.58 -8.87 8.79
C VAL A 116 -1.93 -8.06 7.68
N ILE A 117 -2.75 -7.62 6.73
CA ILE A 117 -2.41 -6.65 5.67
C ILE A 117 -3.49 -5.58 5.68
N GLU A 118 -3.12 -4.31 5.83
CA GLU A 118 -4.09 -3.23 5.69
C GLU A 118 -4.23 -2.84 4.21
N ILE A 119 -5.45 -2.68 3.73
CA ILE A 119 -5.76 -2.22 2.38
C ILE A 119 -6.38 -0.83 2.49
N TRP A 120 -5.72 0.16 1.90
CA TRP A 120 -6.05 1.57 1.97
C TRP A 120 -6.56 2.06 0.62
N ILE A 121 -7.84 2.42 0.57
CA ILE A 121 -8.52 2.88 -0.63
C ILE A 121 -8.75 4.39 -0.51
N PRO A 122 -8.17 5.23 -1.39
CA PRO A 122 -8.43 6.67 -1.36
C PRO A 122 -9.89 6.93 -1.74
N ILE A 123 -10.57 7.76 -0.95
CA ILE A 123 -11.98 8.05 -1.08
C ILE A 123 -12.26 9.56 -0.99
N GLN A 124 -13.40 9.96 -1.54
CA GLN A 124 -14.02 11.27 -1.37
C GLN A 124 -15.48 11.10 -0.94
N ASP A 125 -16.04 12.16 -0.37
CA ASP A 125 -17.47 12.27 -0.05
C ASP A 125 -18.32 12.38 -1.33
#